data_AF-A0AAE1ZKC3-F1
#
_entry.id   AF-A0AAE1ZKC3-F1
#
_cell.length_a   1.000
_cell.length_b   1.000
_cell.length_c   1.000
_cell.angle_alpha   90.00
_cell.angle_beta   90.00
_cell.angle_gamma   90.00
#
_symmetry.space_group_name_H-M   'P 1'
#
loop_
_entity.id
_entity.type
_entity.pdbx_description
1 polymer ?
#
loop_
_entity_poly.entity_id
_entity_poly.type
_entity_poly.pdbx_seq_one_letter_code
_entity_poly.pdbx_strand_id
1 'polypeptide(L)'
;MDEELNDSDISLDDSVHSGENDELVNLLDVPYTSTESREEDSLEYEILHPNQLSQLMSDITKEVEQIIQIAPTYLRLLLAHFKWDKDALIEFYFEHGKAYSYAQAGIIDPMDVPEIGSKNLCEKKTEIICDICYLPTNPSQMYGLSCGHYFCLTCWQRYLKIKIMEESQIDRIYCPSSTCRIIVEDEVVFQMITDQNVRKHFYKLISSSFVLHNRALTWCPGVNCGHAVRCFGPREPYQINCTNCGECFCFSCGQPWHDPVRCEQLRTWIKKLENDSGTLGWIAANTKECPKCRATIEKNGGCNHMTCRNVDCKHEFCWMCLDRWEPHGSRWYTCNRYDDSAAKLAREAQASSRLSLDRYLFYSNRYLNHMQSLKFEARLYETVQSKMETMQAHGTSWIDVKFFKKLVEILCRCRRTLMYTYAFAYFLKKNNHSLIFESNQSDLEQSTEQLSEYLDRDLSNINLSELKQKMQDKARYCESRRHVLLDHVHEGYDKGFWEQSDIC
;
A
#
# COMPACT_ATOMS: atom_id res chain seq x y z
N MET A 1 -74.51 5.29 15.85
CA MET A 1 -73.62 6.21 15.11
C MET A 1 -72.33 5.44 14.88
N ASP A 2 -72.37 4.34 14.12
CA ASP A 2 -72.83 4.25 12.73
C ASP A 2 -72.18 5.36 11.90
N GLU A 3 -71.11 5.03 11.21
CA GLU A 3 -71.06 5.22 9.76
C GLU A 3 -70.07 4.25 9.13
N GLU A 4 -70.60 3.63 8.09
CA GLU A 4 -70.13 2.53 7.26
C GLU A 4 -69.53 3.11 5.96
N LEU A 5 -68.72 2.29 5.27
CA LEU A 5 -68.39 2.36 3.82
C LEU A 5 -67.39 3.47 3.41
N ASN A 6 -66.43 3.25 2.51
CA ASN A 6 -66.59 2.55 1.24
C ASN A 6 -65.25 1.95 0.73
N ASP A 7 -65.35 0.73 0.23
CA ASP A 7 -64.37 0.02 -0.59
C ASP A 7 -64.52 0.48 -2.05
N SER A 8 -63.43 0.68 -2.78
CA SER A 8 -63.48 0.84 -4.24
C SER A 8 -62.20 0.34 -4.90
N ASP A 9 -62.28 -0.91 -5.35
CA ASP A 9 -61.57 -1.49 -6.47
C ASP A 9 -61.42 -0.51 -7.64
N ILE A 10 -60.18 -0.27 -8.09
CA ILE A 10 -59.90 0.21 -9.45
C ILE A 10 -58.71 -0.58 -10.03
N SER A 11 -59.11 -1.63 -10.77
CA SER A 11 -58.54 -2.20 -11.99
C SER A 11 -57.06 -1.96 -12.35
N LEU A 12 -56.35 -3.09 -12.46
CA LEU A 12 -55.21 -3.34 -13.34
C LEU A 12 -55.48 -2.82 -14.76
N ASP A 13 -54.57 -2.00 -15.28
CA ASP A 13 -54.44 -1.74 -16.72
C ASP A 13 -53.01 -2.05 -17.18
N ASP A 14 -52.89 -3.17 -17.89
CA ASP A 14 -51.74 -3.60 -18.66
C ASP A 14 -51.65 -2.72 -19.92
N SER A 15 -50.67 -1.83 -19.97
CA SER A 15 -50.21 -1.27 -21.25
C SER A 15 -48.69 -1.35 -21.35
N VAL A 16 -48.25 -2.49 -21.88
CA VAL A 16 -46.92 -2.71 -22.43
C VAL A 16 -46.74 -1.75 -23.61
N HIS A 17 -45.93 -0.71 -23.44
CA HIS A 17 -45.35 0.02 -24.56
C HIS A 17 -43.90 -0.41 -24.75
N SER A 18 -43.71 -1.30 -25.72
CA SER A 18 -42.43 -1.63 -26.33
C SER A 18 -41.87 -0.39 -27.05
N GLY A 19 -40.79 0.15 -26.53
CA GLY A 19 -39.96 1.16 -27.19
C GLY A 19 -38.52 0.69 -27.15
N GLU A 20 -38.12 -0.08 -28.16
CA GLU A 20 -36.73 -0.40 -28.45
C GLU A 20 -35.96 0.91 -28.70
N ASN A 21 -34.96 1.18 -27.88
CA ASN A 21 -33.85 2.05 -28.26
C ASN A 21 -32.58 1.48 -27.60
N ASP A 22 -32.05 0.46 -28.26
CA ASP A 22 -30.73 -0.11 -28.05
C ASP A 22 -29.67 0.93 -28.48
N GLU A 23 -29.31 1.83 -27.56
CA GLU A 23 -28.05 2.58 -27.68
C GLU A 23 -26.97 1.87 -26.87
N LEU A 24 -26.09 1.20 -27.61
CA LEU A 24 -24.90 0.50 -27.14
C LEU A 24 -23.94 1.50 -26.47
N VAL A 25 -24.10 1.77 -25.17
CA VAL A 25 -23.19 2.70 -24.47
C VAL A 25 -21.84 2.01 -24.23
N ASN A 26 -20.85 2.42 -25.01
CA ASN A 26 -19.46 2.03 -24.85
C ASN A 26 -18.95 2.49 -23.47
N LEU A 27 -18.43 1.57 -22.66
CA LEU A 27 -17.81 1.88 -21.35
C LEU A 27 -16.61 2.83 -21.45
N LEU A 28 -16.07 3.05 -22.65
CA LEU A 28 -15.04 4.05 -22.91
C LEU A 28 -15.59 5.48 -23.03
N ASP A 29 -16.91 5.63 -23.21
CA ASP A 29 -17.58 6.90 -23.56
C ASP A 29 -18.66 7.32 -22.56
N VAL A 30 -18.75 6.72 -21.37
CA VAL A 30 -19.70 7.18 -20.33
C VAL A 30 -19.21 8.54 -19.80
N PRO A 31 -19.91 9.65 -20.06
CA PRO A 31 -19.59 10.91 -19.41
C PRO A 31 -19.86 10.74 -17.92
N TYR A 32 -18.90 11.17 -17.11
CA TYR A 32 -19.05 11.28 -15.67
C TYR A 32 -20.11 12.36 -15.38
N THR A 33 -21.38 11.98 -15.33
CA THR A 33 -22.48 12.86 -14.91
C THR A 33 -23.43 12.05 -14.03
N SER A 34 -23.79 12.42 -12.81
CA SER A 34 -23.44 13.55 -11.95
C SER A 34 -24.28 13.37 -10.68
N THR A 35 -23.64 13.17 -9.53
CA THR A 35 -24.00 13.97 -8.35
C THR A 35 -22.86 14.96 -8.28
N GLU A 36 -23.15 16.26 -8.18
CA GLU A 36 -22.18 17.35 -8.03
C GLU A 36 -21.03 16.91 -7.13
N SER A 37 -20.01 16.31 -7.74
CA SER A 37 -18.77 15.97 -7.08
C SER A 37 -18.23 17.35 -6.76
N ARG A 38 -18.04 17.63 -5.46
CA ARG A 38 -17.16 18.71 -5.00
C ARG A 38 -16.08 18.81 -6.05
N GLU A 39 -15.98 19.97 -6.72
CA GLU A 39 -14.91 20.23 -7.68
C GLU A 39 -13.65 19.74 -6.99
N GLU A 40 -13.14 18.58 -7.41
CA GLU A 40 -11.92 18.05 -6.85
C GLU A 40 -10.92 19.11 -7.26
N ASP A 41 -10.43 19.90 -6.30
CA ASP A 41 -9.14 20.55 -6.40
C ASP A 41 -8.16 19.42 -6.68
N SER A 42 -8.06 19.05 -7.96
CA SER A 42 -7.29 17.91 -8.43
C SER A 42 -5.85 18.30 -8.19
N LEU A 43 -5.35 17.86 -7.04
CA LEU A 43 -4.01 18.20 -6.59
C LEU A 43 -3.03 17.87 -7.70
N GLU A 44 -2.35 18.89 -8.20
CA GLU A 44 -1.28 18.68 -9.16
C GLU A 44 -0.13 17.97 -8.45
N TYR A 45 0.28 16.82 -9.01
CA TYR A 45 1.44 16.07 -8.58
C TYR A 45 2.23 15.56 -9.77
N GLU A 46 3.54 15.47 -9.61
CA GLU A 46 4.46 14.91 -10.59
C GLU A 46 5.19 13.69 -10.03
N ILE A 47 5.44 12.69 -10.88
CA ILE A 47 6.23 11.51 -10.51
C ILE A 47 7.66 11.74 -10.98
N LEU A 48 8.56 11.83 -10.01
CA LEU A 48 9.97 12.05 -10.24
C LEU A 48 10.68 10.73 -10.48
N HIS A 49 11.28 10.61 -11.66
CA HIS A 49 12.25 9.56 -11.94
C HIS A 49 13.49 9.71 -11.03
N PRO A 50 14.20 8.61 -10.72
CA PRO A 50 15.43 8.67 -9.92
C PRO A 50 16.45 9.71 -10.43
N ASN A 51 16.59 9.85 -11.75
CA ASN A 51 17.50 10.83 -12.33
C ASN A 51 17.06 12.28 -12.06
N GLN A 52 15.75 12.56 -12.08
CA GLN A 52 15.22 13.90 -11.80
C GLN A 52 15.39 14.25 -10.31
N LEU A 53 15.11 13.30 -9.42
CA LEU A 53 15.36 13.49 -7.99
C LEU A 53 16.86 13.70 -7.70
N SER A 54 17.72 12.96 -8.39
CA SER A 54 19.18 13.11 -8.28
C SER A 54 19.63 14.47 -8.78
N GLN A 55 19.00 15.01 -9.83
CA GLN A 55 19.30 16.34 -10.33
C GLN A 55 18.94 17.39 -9.28
N LEU A 56 17.74 17.33 -8.69
CA LEU A 56 17.32 18.25 -7.64
C LEU A 56 18.28 18.27 -6.44
N MET A 57 18.72 17.09 -5.99
CA MET A 57 19.74 16.97 -4.95
C MET A 57 21.09 17.54 -5.39
N SER A 58 21.50 17.25 -6.63
CA SER A 58 22.76 17.73 -7.18
C SER A 58 22.78 19.25 -7.33
N ASP A 59 21.66 19.87 -7.70
CA ASP A 59 21.56 21.32 -7.85
C ASP A 59 21.77 22.03 -6.50
N ILE A 60 21.09 21.57 -5.44
CA ILE A 60 21.29 22.09 -4.07
C ILE A 60 22.74 21.84 -3.61
N THR A 61 23.26 20.65 -3.86
CA THR A 61 24.64 20.29 -3.46
C THR A 61 25.66 21.19 -4.18
N LYS A 62 25.49 21.45 -5.48
CA LYS A 62 26.38 22.32 -6.26
C LYS A 62 26.33 23.78 -5.81
N GLU A 63 25.14 24.30 -5.48
CA GLU A 63 24.99 25.65 -4.95
C GLU A 63 25.82 25.83 -3.67
N VAL A 64 25.75 24.86 -2.75
CA VAL A 64 26.50 24.94 -1.49
C VAL A 64 27.99 24.62 -1.70
N GLU A 65 28.33 23.71 -2.62
CA GLU A 65 29.71 23.36 -2.97
C GLU A 65 30.49 24.56 -3.50
N GLN A 66 29.85 25.42 -4.31
CA GLN A 66 30.47 26.66 -4.83
C GLN A 66 30.89 27.63 -3.72
N ILE A 67 30.26 27.55 -2.55
CA ILE A 67 30.51 28.43 -1.40
C ILE A 67 31.51 27.80 -0.43
N ILE A 68 31.30 26.52 -0.10
CA ILE A 68 32.00 25.83 1.00
C ILE A 68 33.21 24.98 0.52
N GLN A 69 33.31 24.66 -0.78
CA GLN A 69 34.40 23.89 -1.40
C GLN A 69 34.73 22.57 -0.70
N ILE A 70 33.70 21.76 -0.44
CA ILE A 70 33.81 20.44 0.19
C ILE A 70 33.32 19.36 -0.78
N ALA A 71 33.97 18.20 -0.75
CA ALA A 71 33.61 17.08 -1.63
C ALA A 71 32.13 16.65 -1.46
N PRO A 72 31.43 16.28 -2.56
CA PRO A 72 29.97 16.13 -2.58
C PRO A 72 29.39 15.17 -1.55
N THR A 73 30.05 14.04 -1.25
CA THR A 73 29.56 13.07 -0.25
C THR A 73 29.51 13.67 1.15
N TYR A 74 30.53 14.44 1.54
CA TYR A 74 30.55 15.10 2.86
C TYR A 74 29.52 16.22 2.92
N LEU A 75 29.35 16.95 1.82
CA LEU A 75 28.35 18.00 1.73
C LEU A 75 26.92 17.43 1.83
N ARG A 76 26.63 16.31 1.18
CA ARG A 76 25.35 15.58 1.33
C ARG A 76 25.09 15.19 2.78
N LEU A 77 26.11 14.73 3.51
CA LEU A 77 25.98 14.35 4.92
C LEU A 77 25.73 15.56 5.83
N LEU A 78 26.41 16.68 5.57
CA LEU A 78 26.15 17.94 6.25
C LEU A 78 24.74 18.44 5.97
N LEU A 79 24.32 18.50 4.69
CA LEU A 79 22.96 18.86 4.32
C LEU A 79 21.93 17.95 5.00
N ALA A 80 22.17 16.64 5.04
CA ALA A 80 21.28 15.71 5.75
C ALA A 80 21.19 16.02 7.26
N HIS A 81 22.28 16.41 7.92
CA HIS A 81 22.29 16.83 9.32
C HIS A 81 21.46 18.12 9.54
N PHE A 82 21.58 19.08 8.62
CA PHE A 82 20.81 20.33 8.62
C PHE A 82 19.44 20.21 7.93
N LYS A 83 18.91 18.99 7.76
CA LYS A 83 17.58 18.73 7.18
C LYS A 83 17.37 19.36 5.80
N TRP A 84 18.44 19.46 5.01
CA TRP A 84 18.49 20.08 3.69
C TRP A 84 18.15 21.57 3.66
N ASP A 85 18.28 22.25 4.80
CA ASP A 85 18.30 23.71 4.88
C ASP A 85 19.70 24.22 4.50
N LYS A 86 19.82 24.74 3.28
CA LYS A 86 21.09 25.21 2.73
C LYS A 86 21.59 26.47 3.44
N ASP A 87 20.69 27.36 3.83
CA ASP A 87 21.05 28.65 4.42
C ASP A 87 21.56 28.44 5.85
N ALA A 88 20.88 27.58 6.62
CA ALA A 88 21.32 27.20 7.96
C ALA A 88 22.70 26.49 7.96
N LEU A 89 22.98 25.64 6.97
CA LEU A 89 24.29 25.02 6.83
C LEU A 89 25.38 26.06 6.52
N ILE A 90 25.11 26.96 5.58
CA ILE A 90 26.08 27.99 5.16
C ILE A 90 26.41 28.92 6.34
N GLU A 91 25.39 29.42 7.04
CA GLU A 91 25.56 30.28 8.21
C GLU A 91 26.41 29.57 9.29
N PHE A 92 26.02 28.36 9.67
CA PHE A 92 26.73 27.59 10.69
C PHE A 92 28.18 27.30 10.31
N TYR A 93 28.44 27.00 9.03
CA TYR A 93 29.79 26.71 8.52
C TYR A 93 30.70 27.94 8.60
N PHE A 94 30.20 29.12 8.24
CA PHE A 94 30.99 30.36 8.32
C PHE A 94 31.25 30.81 9.76
N GLU A 95 30.33 30.54 10.68
CA GLU A 95 30.49 30.88 12.10
C GLU A 95 31.52 30.00 12.81
N HIS A 96 31.49 28.68 12.57
CA HIS A 96 32.25 27.71 13.37
C HIS A 96 33.41 27.03 12.62
N GLY A 97 33.43 27.13 11.29
CA GLY A 97 34.44 26.52 10.43
C GLY A 97 34.29 25.01 10.22
N LYS A 98 35.07 24.48 9.27
CA LYS A 98 34.99 23.09 8.78
C LYS A 98 35.06 22.02 9.86
N ALA A 99 36.06 22.12 10.75
CA ALA A 99 36.34 21.10 11.75
C ALA A 99 35.17 20.92 12.73
N TYR A 100 34.53 22.02 13.13
CA TYR A 100 33.39 21.96 14.04
C TYR A 100 32.13 21.43 13.35
N SER A 101 31.85 21.86 12.10
CA SER A 101 30.74 21.31 11.32
C SER A 101 30.86 19.81 11.08
N TYR A 102 32.07 19.32 10.82
CA TYR A 102 32.34 17.89 10.66
C TYR A 102 32.13 17.14 11.98
N ALA A 103 32.64 17.67 13.09
CA ALA A 103 32.47 17.06 14.41
C ALA A 103 30.98 16.94 14.80
N GLN A 104 30.17 17.97 14.56
CA GLN A 104 28.72 17.92 14.83
C GLN A 104 28.00 16.86 13.99
N ALA A 105 28.38 16.70 12.72
CA ALA A 105 27.81 15.67 11.84
C ALA A 105 28.44 14.27 12.02
N GLY A 106 29.39 14.10 12.96
CA GLY A 106 30.10 12.85 13.19
C GLY A 106 30.98 12.41 12.00
N ILE A 107 31.55 13.37 11.29
CA ILE A 107 32.42 13.18 10.11
C ILE A 107 33.88 13.33 10.54
N ILE A 108 34.73 12.40 10.09
CA ILE A 108 36.18 12.51 10.23
C ILE A 108 36.74 13.05 8.91
N ASP A 109 37.54 14.11 8.97
CA ASP A 109 38.22 14.65 7.80
C ASP A 109 39.30 13.66 7.32
N PRO A 110 39.29 13.24 6.04
CA PRO A 110 40.37 12.45 5.46
C PRO A 110 41.78 13.00 5.69
N MET A 111 41.91 14.33 5.81
CA MET A 111 43.21 14.98 6.04
C MET A 111 43.73 14.82 7.47
N ASP A 112 42.85 14.51 8.44
CA ASP A 112 43.21 14.37 9.85
C ASP A 112 43.62 12.94 10.22
N VAL A 113 43.50 11.99 9.28
CA VAL A 113 43.90 10.60 9.52
C VAL A 113 45.41 10.49 9.38
N PRO A 114 46.13 10.04 10.43
CA PRO A 114 47.56 9.78 10.31
C PRO A 114 47.77 8.77 9.17
N GLU A 115 48.67 9.07 8.23
CA GLU A 115 49.09 8.10 7.22
C GLU A 115 49.58 6.84 7.95
N ILE A 116 48.73 5.83 8.08
CA ILE A 116 49.14 4.52 8.59
C ILE A 116 50.06 3.98 7.50
N GLY A 117 51.36 4.04 7.80
CA GLY A 117 52.46 3.91 6.85
C GLY A 117 52.13 3.01 5.67
N SER A 118 52.14 3.63 4.48
CA SER A 118 52.22 2.93 3.21
C SER A 118 53.34 1.90 3.33
N LYS A 119 53.00 0.61 3.49
CA LYS A 119 53.99 -0.46 3.38
C LYS A 119 54.47 -0.44 1.94
N ASN A 120 55.52 0.34 1.69
CA ASN A 120 56.38 0.36 0.51
C ASN A 120 55.76 -0.34 -0.71
N LEU A 121 55.01 0.41 -1.52
CA LEU A 121 54.71 0.04 -2.91
C LEU A 121 55.95 0.27 -3.82
N CYS A 122 57.16 0.11 -3.29
CA CYS A 122 58.41 0.17 -4.04
C CYS A 122 59.12 -1.17 -3.90
N GLU A 123 58.79 -2.07 -4.83
CA GLU A 123 59.63 -3.06 -5.49
C GLU A 123 58.67 -4.02 -6.19
N LYS A 124 58.91 -4.30 -7.48
CA LYS A 124 58.07 -5.08 -8.41
C LYS A 124 57.48 -6.36 -7.79
N LYS A 125 56.41 -6.25 -7.01
CA LYS A 125 55.58 -7.37 -6.56
C LYS A 125 54.48 -7.55 -7.58
N THR A 126 54.46 -8.71 -8.22
CA THR A 126 53.42 -9.09 -9.17
C THR A 126 52.05 -9.20 -8.51
N GLU A 127 52.00 -9.40 -7.18
CA GLU A 127 50.76 -9.61 -6.43
C GLU A 127 50.82 -8.96 -5.03
N ILE A 128 49.69 -8.39 -4.61
CA ILE A 128 49.42 -7.82 -3.27
C ILE A 128 48.40 -8.72 -2.57
N ILE A 129 48.57 -8.96 -1.27
CA ILE A 129 47.63 -9.78 -0.49
C ILE A 129 46.49 -8.90 0.02
N CYS A 130 45.24 -9.34 -0.20
CA CYS A 130 44.05 -8.68 0.33
C CYS A 130 43.88 -8.98 1.83
N ASP A 131 43.68 -7.97 2.67
CA ASP A 131 43.50 -8.17 4.13
C ASP A 131 42.12 -8.74 4.52
N ILE A 132 41.17 -8.88 3.58
CA ILE A 132 39.85 -9.49 3.84
C ILE A 132 39.83 -10.97 3.47
N CYS A 133 40.25 -11.31 2.25
CA CYS A 133 40.22 -12.70 1.78
C CYS A 133 41.57 -13.43 1.90
N TYR A 134 42.65 -12.73 2.24
CA TYR A 134 44.02 -13.24 2.32
C TYR A 134 44.54 -13.88 1.03
N LEU A 135 43.96 -13.53 -0.12
CA LEU A 135 44.39 -14.01 -1.43
C LEU A 135 45.37 -13.04 -2.08
N PRO A 136 46.42 -13.54 -2.78
CA PRO A 136 47.26 -12.72 -3.63
C PRO A 136 46.44 -12.25 -4.84
N THR A 137 46.60 -10.99 -5.22
CA THR A 137 45.81 -10.36 -6.29
C THR A 137 46.64 -9.29 -6.98
N ASN A 138 46.39 -9.10 -8.27
CA ASN A 138 47.09 -8.08 -9.06
C ASN A 138 46.81 -6.67 -8.51
N PRO A 139 47.80 -5.76 -8.51
CA PRO A 139 47.61 -4.37 -8.09
C PRO A 139 46.47 -3.64 -8.83
N SER A 140 46.18 -4.02 -10.08
CA SER A 140 45.07 -3.46 -10.87
C SER A 140 43.67 -3.86 -10.36
N GLN A 141 43.58 -4.90 -9.54
CA GLN A 141 42.33 -5.37 -8.92
C GLN A 141 42.27 -5.00 -7.42
N MET A 142 43.14 -4.10 -6.98
CA MET A 142 43.15 -3.53 -5.63
C MET A 142 42.59 -2.11 -5.67
N TYR A 143 41.81 -1.74 -4.66
CA TYR A 143 41.37 -0.37 -4.47
C TYR A 143 41.58 0.04 -3.02
N GLY A 144 42.11 1.24 -2.82
CA GLY A 144 42.37 1.80 -1.50
C GLY A 144 41.70 3.16 -1.30
N LEU A 145 41.43 3.49 -0.04
CA LEU A 145 40.91 4.79 0.38
C LEU A 145 42.04 5.70 0.89
N SER A 146 41.72 6.96 1.18
CA SER A 146 42.61 7.95 1.81
C SER A 146 43.22 7.48 3.14
N CYS A 147 42.57 6.55 3.86
CA CYS A 147 43.13 5.94 5.06
C CYS A 147 44.27 4.95 4.83
N GLY A 148 44.66 4.68 3.57
CA GLY A 148 45.76 3.78 3.22
C GLY A 148 45.42 2.29 3.25
N HIS A 149 44.17 1.90 3.53
CA HIS A 149 43.72 0.50 3.48
C HIS A 149 43.40 0.07 2.05
N TYR A 150 43.89 -1.09 1.62
CA TYR A 150 43.67 -1.67 0.29
C TYR A 150 42.97 -3.02 0.36
N PHE A 151 41.97 -3.21 -0.49
CA PHE A 151 41.26 -4.48 -0.61
C PHE A 151 41.02 -4.82 -2.09
N CYS A 152 40.90 -6.12 -2.39
CA CYS A 152 40.57 -6.52 -3.75
C CYS A 152 39.14 -6.13 -4.12
N LEU A 153 38.91 -5.85 -5.41
CA LEU A 153 37.60 -5.42 -5.93
C LEU A 153 36.47 -6.40 -5.60
N THR A 154 36.74 -7.70 -5.55
CA THR A 154 35.75 -8.72 -5.19
C THR A 154 35.30 -8.60 -3.73
N CYS A 155 36.22 -8.28 -2.81
CA CYS A 155 35.88 -8.03 -1.41
C CYS A 155 35.13 -6.72 -1.23
N TRP A 156 35.53 -5.66 -1.95
CA TRP A 156 34.79 -4.39 -1.98
C TRP A 156 33.34 -4.57 -2.45
N GLN A 157 33.14 -5.23 -3.59
CA GLN A 157 31.82 -5.50 -4.14
C GLN A 157 30.94 -6.30 -3.19
N ARG A 158 31.50 -7.33 -2.55
CA ARG A 158 30.79 -8.14 -1.56
C ARG A 158 30.42 -7.32 -0.33
N TYR A 159 31.37 -6.54 0.20
CA TYR A 159 31.16 -5.68 1.37
C TYR A 159 30.04 -4.66 1.11
N LEU A 160 30.13 -3.92 -0.01
CA LEU A 160 29.13 -2.92 -0.38
C LEU A 160 27.76 -3.55 -0.59
N LYS A 161 27.67 -4.69 -1.29
CA LYS A 161 26.41 -5.40 -1.51
C LYS A 161 25.75 -5.80 -0.20
N ILE A 162 26.51 -6.40 0.73
CA ILE A 162 26.00 -6.81 2.04
C ILE A 162 25.52 -5.59 2.83
N LYS A 163 26.37 -4.55 2.94
CA LYS A 163 26.03 -3.32 3.66
C LYS A 163 24.74 -2.72 3.13
N ILE A 164 24.68 -2.47 1.83
CA ILE A 164 23.53 -1.81 1.19
C ILE A 164 22.25 -2.64 1.33
N MET A 165 22.31 -3.96 1.16
CA MET A 165 21.10 -4.79 1.10
C MET A 165 20.59 -5.26 2.47
N GLU A 166 21.46 -5.45 3.45
CA GLU A 166 21.10 -6.00 4.76
C GLU A 166 20.80 -4.91 5.80
N GLU A 167 21.41 -3.73 5.69
CA GLU A 167 21.18 -2.64 6.63
C GLU A 167 20.03 -1.75 6.16
N SER A 168 18.98 -1.67 6.98
CA SER A 168 17.72 -0.97 6.64
C SER A 168 17.84 0.56 6.63
N GLN A 169 18.89 1.11 7.23
CA GLN A 169 19.17 2.54 7.30
C GLN A 169 20.69 2.76 7.23
N ILE A 170 21.17 3.22 6.09
CA ILE A 170 22.56 3.67 5.92
C ILE A 170 22.54 5.10 5.38
N ASP A 171 23.12 6.03 6.13
CA ASP A 171 23.42 7.39 5.68
C ASP A 171 24.85 7.49 5.10
N ARG A 172 25.77 6.67 5.61
CA ARG A 172 27.19 6.60 5.23
C ARG A 172 27.77 5.20 5.33
N ILE A 173 28.64 4.84 4.40
CA ILE A 173 29.39 3.57 4.39
C ILE A 173 30.83 3.85 4.81
N TYR A 174 31.38 3.05 5.73
CA TYR A 174 32.75 3.21 6.22
C TYR A 174 33.73 2.26 5.50
N CYS A 175 35.01 2.53 5.65
CA CYS A 175 36.08 1.62 5.25
C CYS A 175 35.87 0.20 5.84
N PRO A 176 36.12 -0.88 5.07
CA PRO A 176 36.00 -2.26 5.55
C PRO A 176 36.92 -2.64 6.73
N SER A 177 37.99 -1.87 6.97
CA SER A 177 38.89 -2.08 8.11
C SER A 177 38.18 -1.83 9.44
N SER A 178 38.39 -2.71 10.42
CA SER A 178 37.59 -2.80 11.66
C SER A 178 37.60 -1.55 12.55
N THR A 179 38.69 -0.79 12.55
CA THR A 179 38.85 0.43 13.36
C THR A 179 38.76 1.71 12.53
N CYS A 180 38.65 1.60 11.21
CA CYS A 180 38.65 2.75 10.32
C CYS A 180 37.24 3.34 10.19
N ARG A 181 37.13 4.65 10.39
CA ARG A 181 35.86 5.41 10.30
C ARG A 181 35.83 6.38 9.12
N ILE A 182 36.72 6.19 8.15
CA ILE A 182 36.69 6.96 6.91
C ILE A 182 35.53 6.51 6.04
N ILE A 183 34.80 7.50 5.52
CA ILE A 183 33.61 7.31 4.72
C ILE A 183 34.03 6.98 3.28
N VAL A 184 33.37 6.00 2.68
CA VAL A 184 33.49 5.69 1.25
C VAL A 184 32.66 6.71 0.49
N GLU A 185 33.31 7.43 -0.45
CA GLU A 185 32.61 8.41 -1.29
C GLU A 185 31.56 7.75 -2.19
N ASP A 186 30.44 8.44 -2.40
CA ASP A 186 29.30 7.90 -3.14
C ASP A 186 29.69 7.53 -4.57
N GLU A 187 30.57 8.31 -5.21
CA GLU A 187 31.09 8.03 -6.54
C GLU A 187 31.85 6.70 -6.58
N VAL A 188 32.67 6.43 -5.56
CA VAL A 188 33.43 5.17 -5.44
C VAL A 188 32.47 3.99 -5.26
N VAL A 189 31.43 4.15 -4.43
CA VAL A 189 30.37 3.14 -4.26
C VAL A 189 29.68 2.86 -5.60
N PHE A 190 29.31 3.89 -6.36
CA PHE A 190 28.72 3.72 -7.68
C PHE A 190 29.72 3.15 -8.70
N GLN A 191 31.01 3.42 -8.64
CA GLN A 191 31.97 2.81 -9.56
C GLN A 191 32.13 1.29 -9.30
N MET A 192 32.06 0.87 -8.03
CA MET A 192 32.29 -0.52 -7.65
C MET A 192 31.07 -1.44 -7.84
N ILE A 193 29.84 -0.92 -7.70
CA ILE A 193 28.63 -1.73 -7.78
C ILE A 193 28.17 -1.90 -9.23
N THR A 194 28.18 -3.16 -9.69
CA THR A 194 27.72 -3.58 -11.02
C THR A 194 26.23 -3.93 -11.06
N ASP A 195 25.66 -4.43 -9.95
CA ASP A 195 24.26 -4.85 -9.87
C ASP A 195 23.30 -3.65 -9.82
N GLN A 196 22.45 -3.50 -10.84
CA GLN A 196 21.52 -2.39 -10.97
C GLN A 196 20.51 -2.30 -9.82
N ASN A 197 20.13 -3.42 -9.20
CA ASN A 197 19.19 -3.41 -8.08
C ASN A 197 19.85 -2.85 -6.82
N VAL A 198 21.11 -3.24 -6.57
CA VAL A 198 21.91 -2.71 -5.45
C VAL A 198 22.15 -1.21 -5.64
N ARG A 199 22.46 -0.78 -6.87
CA ARG A 199 22.61 0.65 -7.21
C ARG A 199 21.34 1.46 -6.93
N LYS A 200 20.18 0.95 -7.37
CA LYS A 200 18.88 1.59 -7.10
C LYS A 200 18.59 1.67 -5.61
N HIS A 201 18.92 0.62 -4.85
CA HIS A 201 18.71 0.59 -3.42
C HIS A 201 19.62 1.58 -2.68
N PHE A 202 20.91 1.61 -2.99
CA PHE A 202 21.85 2.60 -2.45
C PHE A 202 21.40 4.04 -2.76
N TYR A 203 20.98 4.30 -4.01
CA TYR A 203 20.43 5.59 -4.40
C TYR A 203 19.23 6.00 -3.54
N LYS A 204 18.29 5.06 -3.29
CA LYS A 204 17.14 5.30 -2.41
C LYS A 204 17.59 5.64 -0.99
N LEU A 205 18.59 4.94 -0.44
CA LEU A 205 19.12 5.21 0.91
C LEU A 205 19.70 6.62 1.02
N ILE A 206 20.63 7.02 0.14
CA ILE A 206 21.26 8.35 0.20
C ILE A 206 20.28 9.50 -0.08
N SER A 207 19.23 9.24 -0.84
CA SER A 207 18.18 10.22 -1.18
C SER A 207 17.04 10.24 -0.15
N SER A 208 17.01 9.29 0.78
CA SER A 208 15.90 9.16 1.74
C SER A 208 15.80 10.37 2.67
N SER A 209 16.95 10.90 3.12
CA SER A 209 16.97 12.11 3.95
C SER A 209 16.40 13.32 3.20
N PHE A 210 16.72 13.48 1.90
CA PHE A 210 16.21 14.59 1.09
C PHE A 210 14.70 14.55 0.96
N VAL A 211 14.15 13.38 0.63
CA VAL A 211 12.70 13.20 0.49
C VAL A 211 11.99 13.35 1.83
N LEU A 212 12.56 12.82 2.92
CA LEU A 212 11.95 12.90 4.26
C LEU A 212 11.80 14.34 4.76
N HIS A 213 12.80 15.19 4.53
CA HIS A 213 12.80 16.57 5.01
C HIS A 213 12.12 17.54 4.05
N ASN A 214 11.73 17.10 2.85
CA ASN A 214 10.98 17.92 1.90
C ASN A 214 9.48 17.62 2.02
N ARG A 215 8.71 18.59 2.53
CA ARG A 215 7.25 18.46 2.72
C ARG A 215 6.49 18.10 1.44
N ALA A 216 7.01 18.53 0.29
CA ALA A 216 6.40 18.31 -1.02
C ALA A 216 6.76 16.96 -1.63
N LEU A 217 7.67 16.19 -1.02
CA LEU A 217 8.11 14.89 -1.55
C LEU A 217 7.63 13.72 -0.67
N THR A 218 7.31 12.60 -1.32
CA THR A 218 7.09 11.29 -0.70
C THR A 218 7.54 10.19 -1.65
N TRP A 219 8.10 9.09 -1.13
CA TRP A 219 8.46 7.93 -1.93
C TRP A 219 7.24 7.13 -2.38
N CYS A 220 7.27 6.59 -3.60
CA CYS A 220 6.33 5.55 -3.99
C CYS A 220 6.58 4.27 -3.17
N PRO A 221 5.55 3.67 -2.53
CA PRO A 221 5.70 2.44 -1.74
C PRO A 221 5.79 1.18 -2.61
N GLY A 222 5.55 1.29 -3.93
CA GLY A 222 5.58 0.17 -4.86
C GLY A 222 6.91 -0.59 -4.82
N VAL A 223 6.83 -1.93 -4.79
CA VAL A 223 7.99 -2.81 -4.74
C VAL A 223 8.88 -2.56 -5.96
N ASN A 224 10.17 -2.30 -5.72
CA ASN A 224 11.17 -2.01 -6.76
C ASN A 224 10.87 -0.81 -7.68
N CYS A 225 9.92 0.07 -7.34
CA CYS A 225 9.59 1.25 -8.13
C CYS A 225 10.75 2.27 -8.11
N GLY A 226 11.08 2.76 -6.91
CA GLY A 226 12.21 3.69 -6.72
C GLY A 226 11.94 5.14 -7.16
N HIS A 227 10.72 5.46 -7.60
CA HIS A 227 10.30 6.84 -7.91
C HIS A 227 9.82 7.59 -6.66
N ALA A 228 9.99 8.91 -6.67
CA ALA A 228 9.39 9.82 -5.71
C ALA A 228 8.22 10.56 -6.35
N VAL A 229 7.34 11.12 -5.53
CA VAL A 229 6.22 11.96 -5.97
C VAL A 229 6.38 13.33 -5.36
N ARG A 230 6.21 14.36 -6.18
CA ARG A 230 6.17 15.75 -5.76
C ARG A 230 4.76 16.30 -5.89
N CYS A 231 4.24 16.86 -4.81
CA CYS A 231 2.94 17.53 -4.77
C CYS A 231 3.12 19.04 -4.60
N PHE A 232 2.27 19.83 -5.28
CA PHE A 232 2.36 21.29 -5.25
C PHE A 232 1.46 21.95 -4.18
N GLY A 233 0.60 21.17 -3.52
CA GLY A 233 -0.28 21.63 -2.43
C GLY A 233 0.25 21.36 -1.01
N PRO A 234 -0.58 21.58 0.03
CA PRO A 234 -0.24 21.26 1.41
C PRO A 234 -0.03 19.75 1.60
N ARG A 235 0.65 19.36 2.68
CA ARG A 235 0.88 17.94 2.98
C ARG A 235 -0.36 17.30 3.61
N GLU A 236 -1.32 16.98 2.75
CA GLU A 236 -2.62 16.41 3.10
C GLU A 236 -2.79 14.97 2.57
N PRO A 237 -3.78 14.20 3.06
CA PRO A 237 -4.00 12.81 2.68
C PRO A 237 -4.61 12.68 1.28
N TYR A 238 -3.87 13.09 0.25
CA TYR A 238 -4.29 12.96 -1.13
C TYR A 238 -4.02 11.55 -1.68
N GLN A 239 -4.91 11.09 -2.55
CA GLN A 239 -4.72 9.85 -3.29
C GLN A 239 -3.73 10.08 -4.44
N ILE A 240 -2.66 9.29 -4.45
CA ILE A 240 -1.66 9.33 -5.51
C ILE A 240 -1.68 8.00 -6.26
N ASN A 241 -1.80 8.07 -7.58
CA ASN A 241 -1.64 6.92 -8.47
C ASN A 241 -0.29 7.03 -9.19
N CYS A 242 0.61 6.10 -8.91
CA CYS A 242 1.93 6.07 -9.54
C CYS A 242 1.81 5.58 -11.00
N THR A 243 2.07 6.44 -11.98
CA THR A 243 2.07 6.09 -13.41
C THR A 243 3.15 5.07 -13.80
N ASN A 244 4.22 4.96 -13.01
CA ASN A 244 5.30 4.01 -13.29
C ASN A 244 4.96 2.57 -12.86
N CYS A 245 4.44 2.36 -11.64
CA CYS A 245 4.18 1.01 -11.11
C CYS A 245 2.70 0.70 -10.84
N GLY A 246 1.79 1.66 -11.04
CA GLY A 246 0.35 1.52 -10.80
C GLY A 246 -0.07 1.56 -9.33
N GLU A 247 0.87 1.71 -8.40
CA GLU A 247 0.57 1.70 -6.97
C GLU A 247 -0.26 2.92 -6.57
N CYS A 248 -1.24 2.71 -5.69
CA CYS A 248 -2.21 3.72 -5.27
C CYS A 248 -2.11 3.92 -3.75
N PHE A 249 -1.62 5.08 -3.33
CA PHE A 249 -1.18 5.32 -1.96
C PHE A 249 -1.50 6.74 -1.48
N CYS A 250 -1.44 6.95 -0.16
CA CYS A 250 -1.67 8.24 0.48
C CYS A 250 -0.37 9.07 0.51
N PHE A 251 -0.42 10.30 0.01
CA PHE A 251 0.75 11.19 -0.01
C PHE A 251 1.28 11.53 1.39
N SER A 252 0.38 11.73 2.36
CA SER A 252 0.75 12.16 3.71
C SER A 252 1.47 11.07 4.50
N CYS A 253 0.92 9.84 4.52
CA CYS A 253 1.41 8.76 5.37
C CYS A 253 2.20 7.65 4.63
N GLY A 254 2.18 7.63 3.29
CA GLY A 254 2.88 6.64 2.46
C GLY A 254 2.27 5.23 2.47
N GLN A 255 1.16 5.01 3.18
CA GLN A 255 0.44 3.73 3.19
C GLN A 255 -0.43 3.57 1.94
N PRO A 256 -0.85 2.35 1.57
CA PRO A 256 -1.84 2.16 0.52
C PRO A 256 -3.08 3.02 0.74
N TRP A 257 -3.72 3.47 -0.34
CA TRP A 257 -4.85 4.40 -0.25
C TRP A 257 -5.96 3.82 0.62
N HIS A 258 -6.31 4.56 1.68
CA HIS A 258 -7.01 4.01 2.83
C HIS A 258 -8.33 4.69 3.17
N ASP A 259 -9.03 5.19 2.15
CA ASP A 259 -10.39 5.72 2.29
C ASP A 259 -11.35 4.59 2.76
N PRO A 260 -12.09 4.72 3.88
CA PRO A 260 -12.43 5.97 4.58
C PRO A 260 -11.70 6.28 5.90
N VAL A 261 -10.72 5.48 6.32
CA VAL A 261 -10.04 5.69 7.60
C VAL A 261 -9.01 6.82 7.51
N ARG A 262 -8.89 7.66 8.55
CA ARG A 262 -7.84 8.71 8.59
C ARG A 262 -6.46 8.10 8.84
N CYS A 263 -5.40 8.78 8.39
CA CYS A 263 -4.01 8.31 8.54
C CYS A 263 -3.63 7.97 9.99
N GLU A 264 -4.08 8.78 10.95
CA GLU A 264 -3.79 8.57 12.38
C GLU A 264 -4.44 7.31 12.92
N GLN A 265 -5.72 7.11 12.61
CA GLN A 265 -6.47 5.90 12.99
C GLN A 265 -5.85 4.65 12.36
N LEU A 266 -5.47 4.72 11.07
CA LEU A 266 -4.80 3.61 10.40
C LEU A 266 -3.46 3.27 11.06
N ARG A 267 -2.66 4.28 11.43
CA ARG A 267 -1.38 4.05 12.12
C ARG A 267 -1.59 3.32 13.44
N THR A 268 -2.57 3.74 14.23
CA THR A 268 -2.93 3.08 15.49
C THR A 268 -3.42 1.65 15.25
N TRP A 269 -4.25 1.44 14.23
CA TRP A 269 -4.75 0.11 13.86
C TRP A 269 -3.63 -0.86 13.46
N ILE A 270 -2.72 -0.43 12.58
CA ILE A 270 -1.57 -1.24 12.15
C ILE A 270 -0.70 -1.61 13.36
N LYS A 271 -0.41 -0.65 14.24
CA LYS A 271 0.37 -0.91 15.45
C LYS A 271 -0.30 -1.95 16.38
N LYS A 272 -1.64 -1.92 16.51
CA LYS A 272 -2.38 -2.94 17.27
C LYS A 272 -2.26 -4.33 16.60
N LEU A 273 -2.42 -4.40 15.28
CA LEU A 273 -2.24 -5.65 14.52
C LEU A 273 -0.84 -6.26 14.67
N GLU A 274 0.20 -5.43 14.69
CA GLU A 274 1.59 -5.87 14.89
C GLU A 274 1.84 -6.39 16.31
N ASN A 275 1.34 -5.69 17.34
CA ASN A 275 1.54 -6.07 18.74
C ASN A 275 0.76 -7.33 19.13
N ASP A 276 -0.43 -7.53 18.55
CA ASP A 276 -1.31 -8.67 18.84
C ASP A 276 -1.09 -9.85 17.86
N SER A 277 0.01 -9.83 17.10
CA SER A 277 0.39 -10.83 16.09
C SER A 277 0.71 -12.24 16.62
N GLY A 278 0.31 -12.55 17.86
CA GLY A 278 0.36 -13.89 18.44
C GLY A 278 -0.59 -14.86 17.73
N THR A 279 -0.15 -15.43 16.61
CA THR A 279 -0.38 -16.78 16.06
C THR A 279 -1.82 -17.30 15.84
N LEU A 280 -2.88 -16.68 16.37
CA LEU A 280 -4.25 -17.23 16.31
C LEU A 280 -5.06 -16.68 15.12
N GLY A 281 -4.77 -15.47 14.64
CA GLY A 281 -5.51 -14.86 13.52
C GLY A 281 -5.16 -15.44 12.15
N TRP A 282 -3.90 -15.83 11.93
CA TRP A 282 -3.41 -16.31 10.63
C TRP A 282 -3.80 -17.77 10.34
N ILE A 283 -3.88 -18.62 11.38
CA ILE A 283 -4.30 -20.02 11.24
C ILE A 283 -5.81 -20.13 10.97
N ALA A 284 -6.63 -19.28 11.60
CA ALA A 284 -8.09 -19.28 11.44
C ALA A 284 -8.59 -18.70 10.09
N ALA A 285 -7.72 -18.02 9.32
CA ALA A 285 -8.10 -17.35 8.07
C ALA A 285 -8.01 -18.27 6.84
N ASN A 286 -7.12 -19.25 6.86
CA ASN A 286 -6.83 -20.10 5.69
C ASN A 286 -7.65 -21.39 5.67
N THR A 287 -7.96 -21.95 6.84
CA THR A 287 -8.63 -23.24 6.94
C THR A 287 -9.74 -23.19 7.99
N LYS A 288 -10.97 -23.54 7.60
CA LYS A 288 -12.13 -23.63 8.49
C LYS A 288 -12.92 -24.90 8.21
N GLU A 289 -13.77 -25.31 9.15
CA GLU A 289 -14.67 -26.46 8.96
C GLU A 289 -16.03 -26.02 8.40
N CYS A 290 -16.64 -26.87 7.57
CA CYS A 290 -18.02 -26.68 7.16
C CYS A 290 -18.96 -26.73 8.39
N PRO A 291 -19.85 -25.73 8.57
CA PRO A 291 -20.75 -25.70 9.74
C PRO A 291 -21.76 -26.85 9.76
N LYS A 292 -22.04 -27.48 8.61
CA LYS A 292 -23.00 -28.60 8.49
C LYS A 292 -22.34 -29.97 8.63
N CYS A 293 -21.27 -30.24 7.88
CA CYS A 293 -20.66 -31.58 7.80
C CYS A 293 -19.26 -31.69 8.43
N ARG A 294 -18.73 -30.60 8.98
CA ARG A 294 -17.38 -30.53 9.60
C ARG A 294 -16.21 -30.85 8.68
N ALA A 295 -16.45 -31.01 7.38
CA ALA A 295 -15.37 -31.17 6.41
C ALA A 295 -14.44 -29.94 6.44
N THR A 296 -13.14 -30.17 6.50
CA THR A 296 -12.12 -29.14 6.44
C THR A 296 -12.09 -28.48 5.06
N ILE A 297 -12.16 -27.16 5.01
CA ILE A 297 -12.17 -26.35 3.79
C ILE A 297 -11.00 -25.37 3.87
N GLU A 298 -10.19 -25.32 2.80
CA GLU A 298 -9.15 -24.33 2.60
C GLU A 298 -9.66 -23.22 1.67
N LYS A 299 -9.42 -21.95 2.03
CA LYS A 299 -9.83 -20.80 1.21
C LYS A 299 -8.92 -20.66 0.00
N ASN A 300 -9.48 -20.78 -1.21
CA ASN A 300 -8.74 -20.73 -2.46
C ASN A 300 -9.20 -19.62 -3.43
N GLY A 301 -9.97 -18.64 -2.94
CA GLY A 301 -10.53 -17.53 -3.72
C GLY A 301 -10.87 -16.32 -2.84
N GLY A 302 -11.20 -15.21 -3.49
CA GLY A 302 -11.53 -13.95 -2.81
C GLY A 302 -12.92 -13.93 -2.19
N CYS A 303 -13.89 -14.61 -2.84
CA CYS A 303 -15.29 -14.62 -2.42
C CYS A 303 -15.48 -15.25 -1.02
N ASN A 304 -16.34 -14.65 -0.20
CA ASN A 304 -16.74 -15.19 1.10
C ASN A 304 -18.00 -16.06 1.03
N HIS A 305 -18.68 -16.12 -0.12
CA HIS A 305 -19.75 -17.08 -0.38
C HIS A 305 -19.14 -18.46 -0.66
N MET A 306 -19.31 -19.40 0.28
CA MET A 306 -18.69 -20.72 0.20
C MET A 306 -19.74 -21.80 0.01
N THR A 307 -19.52 -22.67 -0.99
CA THR A 307 -20.29 -23.91 -1.18
C THR A 307 -19.43 -25.10 -0.75
N CYS A 308 -19.93 -25.93 0.17
CA CYS A 308 -19.22 -27.11 0.62
C CYS A 308 -18.97 -28.10 -0.54
N ARG A 309 -17.71 -28.47 -0.78
CA ARG A 309 -17.31 -29.41 -1.86
C ARG A 309 -17.67 -30.86 -1.57
N ASN A 310 -18.06 -31.20 -0.33
CA ASN A 310 -18.57 -32.52 -0.02
C ASN A 310 -19.88 -32.74 -0.78
N VAL A 311 -19.88 -33.76 -1.65
CA VAL A 311 -20.98 -34.11 -2.56
C VAL A 311 -22.29 -34.34 -1.81
N ASP A 312 -22.23 -34.87 -0.59
CA ASP A 312 -23.39 -35.17 0.26
C ASP A 312 -23.88 -33.95 1.08
N CYS A 313 -23.10 -32.87 1.15
CA CYS A 313 -23.39 -31.71 1.98
C CYS A 313 -23.96 -30.54 1.18
N LYS A 314 -23.18 -30.09 0.17
CA LYS A 314 -23.44 -28.92 -0.71
C LYS A 314 -23.99 -27.67 -0.01
N HIS A 315 -23.68 -27.49 1.27
CA HIS A 315 -24.20 -26.39 2.06
C HIS A 315 -23.50 -25.08 1.68
N GLU A 316 -24.30 -24.02 1.51
CA GLU A 316 -23.84 -22.67 1.21
C GLU A 316 -23.83 -21.81 2.49
N PHE A 317 -22.68 -21.24 2.79
CA PHE A 317 -22.46 -20.50 4.02
C PHE A 317 -21.46 -19.35 3.82
N CYS A 318 -21.48 -18.40 4.74
CA CYS A 318 -20.53 -17.29 4.76
C CYS A 318 -19.23 -17.69 5.45
N TRP A 319 -18.09 -17.46 4.80
CA TRP A 319 -16.77 -17.74 5.39
C TRP A 319 -16.53 -16.98 6.70
N MET A 320 -17.15 -15.82 6.88
CA MET A 320 -16.92 -14.95 8.04
C MET A 320 -17.66 -15.39 9.30
N CYS A 321 -18.98 -15.47 9.24
CA CYS A 321 -19.80 -15.85 10.40
C CYS A 321 -20.07 -17.35 10.51
N LEU A 322 -19.82 -18.14 9.45
CA LEU A 322 -20.17 -19.56 9.35
C LEU A 322 -21.68 -19.86 9.39
N ASP A 323 -22.52 -18.84 9.22
CA ASP A 323 -23.97 -18.99 9.05
C ASP A 323 -24.34 -19.22 7.58
N ARG A 324 -25.59 -19.61 7.36
CA ARG A 324 -26.18 -19.82 6.04
C ARG A 324 -26.02 -18.59 5.16
N TRP A 325 -25.75 -18.78 3.87
CA TRP A 325 -25.57 -17.67 2.95
C TRP A 325 -26.89 -16.94 2.63
N GLU A 326 -27.99 -17.67 2.41
CA GLU A 326 -29.28 -17.13 1.94
C GLU A 326 -29.79 -15.85 2.66
N PRO A 327 -29.69 -15.69 4.00
CA PRO A 327 -30.11 -14.46 4.66
C PRO A 327 -29.24 -13.24 4.37
N HIS A 328 -28.02 -13.41 3.86
CA HIS A 328 -27.07 -12.31 3.67
C HIS A 328 -27.57 -11.30 2.63
N GLY A 329 -27.65 -10.04 3.06
CA GLY A 329 -28.18 -8.92 2.30
C GLY A 329 -29.70 -8.82 2.25
N SER A 330 -30.38 -9.60 3.09
CA SER A 330 -31.71 -9.22 3.56
C SER A 330 -31.61 -8.04 4.54
N ARG A 331 -32.70 -7.27 4.69
CA ARG A 331 -32.73 -6.13 5.62
C ARG A 331 -32.63 -6.51 7.10
N TRP A 332 -32.91 -7.76 7.44
CA TRP A 332 -33.04 -8.23 8.82
C TRP A 332 -31.84 -9.03 9.33
N TYR A 333 -30.94 -9.47 8.45
CA TYR A 333 -29.73 -10.21 8.82
C TYR A 333 -28.48 -9.39 8.51
N THR A 334 -27.66 -9.14 9.53
CA THR A 334 -26.42 -8.36 9.41
C THR A 334 -25.24 -9.10 10.01
N CYS A 335 -24.29 -9.51 9.18
CA CYS A 335 -23.05 -10.15 9.62
C CYS A 335 -21.92 -9.14 9.93
N ASN A 336 -22.00 -7.91 9.42
CA ASN A 336 -20.94 -6.90 9.56
C ASN A 336 -21.02 -6.06 10.85
N ARG A 337 -22.15 -6.11 11.57
CA ARG A 337 -22.38 -5.30 12.80
C ARG A 337 -21.89 -6.02 14.05
N TYR A 338 -21.20 -5.30 14.93
CA TYR A 338 -20.85 -5.79 16.25
C TYR A 338 -21.94 -5.42 17.27
N ASP A 339 -22.48 -6.41 17.98
CA ASP A 339 -23.49 -6.18 19.02
C ASP A 339 -22.84 -5.98 20.40
N ASP A 340 -22.55 -4.72 20.72
CA ASP A 340 -22.01 -4.34 22.04
C ASP A 340 -22.97 -4.73 23.20
N SER A 341 -24.28 -4.82 22.96
CA SER A 341 -25.27 -5.11 24.01
C SER A 341 -25.32 -6.59 24.35
N ALA A 342 -25.36 -7.47 23.34
CA ALA A 342 -25.26 -8.91 23.54
C ALA A 342 -23.89 -9.31 24.11
N ALA A 343 -22.80 -8.67 23.65
CA ALA A 343 -21.46 -8.89 24.18
C ALA A 343 -21.34 -8.49 25.66
N LYS A 344 -21.95 -7.35 26.03
CA LYS A 344 -21.99 -6.87 27.42
C LYS A 344 -22.84 -7.79 28.30
N LEU A 345 -24.05 -8.15 27.87
CA LEU A 345 -24.95 -9.05 28.61
C LEU A 345 -24.36 -10.46 28.80
N ALA A 346 -23.69 -11.01 27.79
CA ALA A 346 -23.04 -12.32 27.89
C ALA A 346 -21.84 -12.33 28.85
N ARG A 347 -21.29 -11.16 29.20
CA ARG A 347 -20.01 -11.05 29.91
C ARG A 347 -20.02 -10.15 31.13
N GLU A 348 -21.17 -9.70 31.62
CA GLU A 348 -21.32 -9.05 32.94
C GLU A 348 -20.82 -9.93 34.12
N ALA A 349 -20.36 -11.15 33.87
CA ALA A 349 -19.60 -12.00 34.80
C ALA A 349 -18.07 -11.77 34.83
N GLN A 350 -17.43 -11.07 33.86
CA GLN A 350 -15.97 -10.84 33.80
C GLN A 350 -15.56 -9.48 33.18
N ALA A 351 -14.43 -8.93 33.67
CA ALA A 351 -13.95 -7.55 33.53
C ALA A 351 -13.88 -6.91 32.11
N SER A 352 -13.99 -5.57 32.09
CA SER A 352 -13.97 -4.65 30.93
C SER A 352 -12.86 -4.90 29.89
N SER A 353 -11.71 -5.46 30.28
CA SER A 353 -10.59 -5.78 29.39
C SER A 353 -10.89 -6.89 28.38
N ARG A 354 -11.89 -7.76 28.64
CA ARG A 354 -12.30 -8.82 27.71
C ARG A 354 -13.29 -8.35 26.65
N LEU A 355 -14.00 -7.25 26.88
CA LEU A 355 -14.91 -6.64 25.91
C LEU A 355 -14.14 -5.91 24.81
N SER A 356 -13.07 -5.19 25.17
CA SER A 356 -12.20 -4.51 24.21
C SER A 356 -11.48 -5.49 23.28
N LEU A 357 -11.03 -6.63 23.80
CA LEU A 357 -10.41 -7.70 23.00
C LEU A 357 -11.39 -8.34 22.02
N ASP A 358 -12.63 -8.60 22.43
CA ASP A 358 -13.64 -9.23 21.57
C ASP A 358 -14.05 -8.35 20.39
N ARG A 359 -14.29 -7.07 20.68
CA ARG A 359 -14.52 -6.06 19.67
C ARG A 359 -13.34 -6.01 18.70
N TYR A 360 -12.12 -5.96 19.21
CA TYR A 360 -10.92 -5.99 18.38
C TYR A 360 -10.84 -7.25 17.49
N LEU A 361 -11.08 -8.44 18.04
CA LEU A 361 -11.08 -9.69 17.27
C LEU A 361 -12.14 -9.68 16.16
N PHE A 362 -13.33 -9.12 16.42
CA PHE A 362 -14.40 -9.01 15.42
C PHE A 362 -13.97 -8.16 14.21
N TYR A 363 -13.43 -6.96 14.45
CA TYR A 363 -13.02 -6.03 13.39
C TYR A 363 -11.72 -6.47 12.71
N SER A 364 -10.74 -6.97 13.47
CA SER A 364 -9.46 -7.45 12.93
C SER A 364 -9.63 -8.69 12.05
N ASN A 365 -10.52 -9.63 12.42
CA ASN A 365 -10.81 -10.78 11.60
C ASN A 365 -11.38 -10.38 10.22
N ARG A 366 -12.31 -9.42 10.20
CA ARG A 366 -12.89 -8.87 8.95
C ARG A 366 -11.88 -8.11 8.11
N TYR A 367 -11.08 -7.24 8.74
CA TYR A 367 -9.98 -6.55 8.08
C TYR A 367 -9.01 -7.52 7.41
N LEU A 368 -8.50 -8.50 8.17
CA LEU A 368 -7.53 -9.49 7.68
C LEU A 368 -8.13 -10.40 6.60
N ASN A 369 -9.40 -10.76 6.71
CA ASN A 369 -10.08 -11.53 5.68
C ASN A 369 -10.20 -10.76 4.37
N HIS A 370 -10.61 -9.49 4.39
CA HIS A 370 -10.65 -8.68 3.16
C HIS A 370 -9.25 -8.42 2.60
N MET A 371 -8.25 -8.23 3.45
CA MET A 371 -6.84 -8.14 3.02
C MET A 371 -6.39 -9.41 2.29
N GLN A 372 -6.79 -10.58 2.79
CA GLN A 372 -6.49 -11.85 2.13
C GLN A 372 -7.28 -12.03 0.83
N SER A 373 -8.58 -11.72 0.82
CA SER A 373 -9.41 -11.77 -0.38
C SER A 373 -8.87 -10.87 -1.49
N LEU A 374 -8.42 -9.66 -1.15
CA LEU A 374 -7.77 -8.74 -2.08
C LEU A 374 -6.50 -9.34 -2.71
N LYS A 375 -5.71 -10.11 -1.95
CA LYS A 375 -4.54 -10.81 -2.50
C LYS A 375 -4.93 -11.90 -3.50
N PHE A 376 -6.05 -12.61 -3.27
CA PHE A 376 -6.55 -13.60 -4.22
C PHE A 376 -7.08 -12.92 -5.50
N GLU A 377 -7.81 -11.83 -5.37
CA GLU A 377 -8.34 -11.06 -6.51
C GLU A 377 -7.24 -10.38 -7.34
N ALA A 378 -6.15 -9.94 -6.70
CA ALA A 378 -4.99 -9.43 -7.42
C ALA A 378 -4.39 -10.50 -8.35
N ARG A 379 -4.40 -11.78 -7.96
CA ARG A 379 -3.98 -12.92 -8.81
C ARG A 379 -5.02 -13.28 -9.87
N LEU A 380 -6.29 -12.95 -9.65
CA LEU A 380 -7.33 -13.14 -10.66
C LEU A 380 -7.00 -12.35 -11.94
N TYR A 381 -6.29 -11.23 -11.84
CA TYR A 381 -5.82 -10.47 -12.98
C TYR A 381 -4.99 -11.32 -13.96
N GLU A 382 -4.07 -12.16 -13.46
CA GLU A 382 -3.26 -13.06 -14.29
C GLU A 382 -4.11 -14.14 -14.97
N THR A 383 -5.04 -14.74 -14.21
CA THR A 383 -5.98 -15.74 -14.72
C THR A 383 -6.88 -15.14 -15.81
N VAL A 384 -7.40 -13.94 -15.57
CA VAL A 384 -8.23 -13.18 -16.49
C VAL A 384 -7.42 -12.84 -17.74
N GLN A 385 -6.17 -12.40 -17.61
CA GLN A 385 -5.30 -12.10 -18.75
C GLN A 385 -5.05 -13.34 -19.65
N SER A 386 -4.80 -14.51 -19.07
CA SER A 386 -4.64 -15.75 -19.85
C SER A 386 -5.94 -16.17 -20.56
N LYS A 387 -7.09 -16.04 -19.87
CA LYS A 387 -8.42 -16.28 -20.48
C LYS A 387 -8.72 -15.28 -21.60
N MET A 388 -8.37 -14.00 -21.39
CA MET A 388 -8.47 -12.91 -22.36
C MET A 388 -7.72 -13.24 -23.65
N GLU A 389 -6.48 -13.73 -23.57
CA GLU A 389 -5.65 -14.15 -24.72
C GLU A 389 -6.26 -15.36 -25.47
N THR A 390 -6.79 -16.33 -24.73
CA THR A 390 -7.45 -17.51 -25.32
C THR A 390 -8.71 -17.11 -26.09
N MET A 391 -9.51 -16.19 -25.54
CA MET A 391 -10.72 -15.67 -26.18
C MET A 391 -10.43 -14.81 -27.41
N GLN A 392 -9.31 -14.09 -27.43
CA GLN A 392 -8.83 -13.39 -28.63
C GLN A 392 -8.48 -14.37 -29.75
N ALA A 393 -7.83 -15.49 -29.42
CA ALA A 393 -7.54 -16.54 -30.38
C ALA A 393 -8.81 -17.15 -31.01
N HIS A 394 -9.93 -17.12 -30.29
CA HIS A 394 -11.25 -17.55 -30.77
C HIS A 394 -12.06 -16.46 -31.47
N GLY A 395 -11.47 -15.31 -31.79
CA GLY A 395 -12.10 -14.24 -32.59
C GLY A 395 -12.86 -13.18 -31.80
N THR A 396 -12.70 -13.11 -30.47
CA THR A 396 -13.28 -12.04 -29.65
C THR A 396 -12.50 -10.74 -29.82
N SER A 397 -13.19 -9.59 -29.98
CA SER A 397 -12.55 -8.29 -30.17
C SER A 397 -11.73 -7.86 -28.95
N TRP A 398 -10.60 -7.19 -29.16
CA TRP A 398 -9.75 -6.66 -28.09
C TRP A 398 -10.50 -5.69 -27.14
N ILE A 399 -11.54 -5.02 -27.65
CA ILE A 399 -12.42 -4.12 -26.87
C ILE A 399 -13.25 -4.93 -25.84
N ASP A 400 -13.73 -6.10 -26.23
CA ASP A 400 -14.52 -7.00 -25.38
C ASP A 400 -13.68 -7.69 -24.32
N VAL A 401 -12.36 -7.55 -24.37
CA VAL A 401 -11.46 -8.27 -23.49
C VAL A 401 -10.92 -7.29 -22.42
N LYS A 402 -10.79 -6.00 -22.78
CA LYS A 402 -10.44 -4.90 -21.86
C LYS A 402 -11.40 -4.68 -20.70
N PHE A 403 -12.71 -4.94 -20.87
CA PHE A 403 -13.65 -4.68 -19.78
C PHE A 403 -13.37 -5.56 -18.56
N PHE A 404 -12.87 -6.79 -18.73
CA PHE A 404 -12.54 -7.69 -17.62
C PHE A 404 -11.49 -7.10 -16.70
N LYS A 405 -10.46 -6.45 -17.26
CA LYS A 405 -9.47 -5.70 -16.47
C LYS A 405 -10.15 -4.65 -15.59
N LYS A 406 -11.09 -3.89 -16.16
CA LYS A 406 -11.83 -2.87 -15.41
C LYS A 406 -12.70 -3.46 -14.29
N LEU A 407 -13.29 -4.63 -14.51
CA LEU A 407 -14.07 -5.33 -13.48
C LEU A 407 -13.20 -5.74 -12.29
N VAL A 408 -12.03 -6.34 -12.56
CA VAL A 408 -11.08 -6.72 -11.50
C VAL A 408 -10.55 -5.49 -10.77
N GLU A 409 -10.27 -4.39 -11.46
CA GLU A 409 -9.87 -3.12 -10.83
C GLU A 409 -10.95 -2.58 -9.88
N ILE A 410 -12.22 -2.57 -10.31
CA ILE A 410 -13.37 -2.16 -9.47
C ILE A 410 -13.49 -3.08 -8.25
N LEU A 411 -13.42 -4.40 -8.45
CA LEU A 411 -13.49 -5.39 -7.38
C LEU A 411 -12.39 -5.16 -6.33
N CYS A 412 -11.13 -5.04 -6.77
CA CYS A 412 -9.99 -4.75 -5.90
C CYS A 412 -10.16 -3.43 -5.14
N ARG A 413 -10.69 -2.39 -5.79
CA ARG A 413 -10.96 -1.09 -5.16
C ARG A 413 -12.03 -1.21 -4.07
N CYS A 414 -13.15 -1.87 -4.36
CA CYS A 414 -14.21 -2.11 -3.38
C CYS A 414 -13.74 -2.94 -2.20
N ARG A 415 -12.94 -4.01 -2.43
CA ARG A 415 -12.31 -4.79 -1.35
C ARG A 415 -11.39 -3.96 -0.48
N ARG A 416 -10.54 -3.13 -1.09
CA ARG A 416 -9.64 -2.25 -0.36
C ARG A 416 -10.43 -1.28 0.52
N THR A 417 -11.46 -0.64 -0.04
CA THR A 417 -12.36 0.22 0.74
C THR A 417 -13.01 -0.55 1.88
N LEU A 418 -13.60 -1.73 1.63
CA LEU A 418 -14.20 -2.58 2.67
C LEU A 418 -13.22 -2.93 3.79
N MET A 419 -11.98 -3.33 3.46
CA MET A 419 -10.93 -3.57 4.45
C MET A 419 -10.76 -2.36 5.37
N TYR A 420 -10.64 -1.16 4.82
CA TYR A 420 -10.47 0.07 5.60
C TYR A 420 -11.75 0.54 6.30
N THR A 421 -12.94 0.20 5.80
CA THR A 421 -14.21 0.48 6.51
C THR A 421 -14.25 -0.20 7.87
N TYR A 422 -13.67 -1.40 8.02
CA TYR A 422 -13.60 -2.10 9.30
C TYR A 422 -12.59 -1.48 10.27
N ALA A 423 -11.47 -0.96 9.76
CA ALA A 423 -10.54 -0.18 10.58
C ALA A 423 -11.20 1.12 11.08
N PHE A 424 -11.93 1.82 10.21
CA PHE A 424 -12.73 3.00 10.57
C PHE A 424 -13.82 2.66 11.62
N ALA A 425 -14.61 1.62 11.36
CA ALA A 425 -15.72 1.21 12.22
C ALA A 425 -15.29 0.77 13.63
N TYR A 426 -14.09 0.19 13.76
CA TYR A 426 -13.54 -0.17 15.07
C TYR A 426 -13.43 1.03 16.00
N PHE A 427 -12.93 2.16 15.48
CA PHE A 427 -12.77 3.41 16.24
C PHE A 427 -14.07 4.17 16.45
N LEU A 428 -15.13 3.83 15.72
CA LEU A 428 -16.39 4.56 15.71
C LEU A 428 -17.20 4.29 16.98
N LYS A 429 -17.66 5.37 17.64
CA LYS A 429 -18.68 5.29 18.68
C LYS A 429 -20.07 5.23 18.04
N LYS A 430 -20.95 4.39 18.57
CA LYS A 430 -22.30 4.20 18.03
C LYS A 430 -23.14 5.48 18.12
N ASN A 431 -23.71 5.89 16.99
CA ASN A 431 -24.66 6.98 16.85
C ASN A 431 -25.59 6.74 15.64
N ASN A 432 -26.49 7.67 15.33
CA ASN A 432 -27.42 7.48 14.20
C ASN A 432 -26.70 7.32 12.86
N HIS A 433 -25.60 8.06 12.65
CA HIS A 433 -24.80 7.95 11.43
C HIS A 433 -24.01 6.65 11.38
N SER A 434 -23.57 6.08 12.50
CA SER A 434 -22.88 4.78 12.50
C SER A 434 -23.82 3.68 11.98
N LEU A 435 -25.11 3.74 12.30
CA LEU A 435 -26.11 2.78 11.81
C LEU A 435 -26.31 2.88 10.29
N ILE A 436 -26.34 4.11 9.76
CA ILE A 436 -26.42 4.36 8.31
C ILE A 436 -25.14 3.87 7.62
N PHE A 437 -23.98 4.18 8.18
CA PHE A 437 -22.69 3.70 7.69
C PHE A 437 -22.64 2.16 7.66
N GLU A 438 -23.05 1.48 8.73
CA GLU A 438 -23.09 0.02 8.80
C GLU A 438 -24.05 -0.59 7.78
N SER A 439 -25.16 0.10 7.46
CA SER A 439 -26.07 -0.30 6.37
C SER A 439 -25.38 -0.15 5.01
N ASN A 440 -24.74 0.99 4.76
CA ASN A 440 -24.03 1.24 3.50
C ASN A 440 -22.87 0.25 3.31
N GLN A 441 -22.17 -0.09 4.40
CA GLN A 441 -21.12 -1.11 4.42
C GLN A 441 -21.66 -2.49 4.06
N SER A 442 -22.82 -2.89 4.61
CA SER A 442 -23.45 -4.17 4.29
C SER A 442 -23.83 -4.27 2.81
N ASP A 443 -24.39 -3.20 2.23
CA ASP A 443 -24.76 -3.16 0.81
C ASP A 443 -23.52 -3.23 -0.11
N LEU A 444 -22.43 -2.55 0.26
CA LEU A 444 -21.16 -2.63 -0.47
C LEU A 444 -20.55 -4.03 -0.36
N GLU A 445 -20.57 -4.62 0.83
CA GLU A 445 -20.03 -5.96 1.06
C GLU A 445 -20.77 -6.98 0.21
N GLN A 446 -22.11 -6.99 0.25
CA GLN A 446 -22.91 -7.92 -0.55
C GLN A 446 -22.66 -7.75 -2.06
N SER A 447 -22.66 -6.52 -2.56
CA SER A 447 -22.42 -6.26 -3.99
C SER A 447 -21.00 -6.65 -4.42
N THR A 448 -20.01 -6.50 -3.53
CA THR A 448 -18.63 -6.95 -3.75
C THR A 448 -18.54 -8.47 -3.81
N GLU A 449 -19.20 -9.19 -2.88
CA GLU A 449 -19.20 -10.65 -2.90
C GLU A 449 -19.88 -11.22 -4.15
N GLN A 450 -21.00 -10.63 -4.57
CA GLN A 450 -21.66 -11.01 -5.81
C GLN A 450 -20.76 -10.79 -7.03
N LEU A 451 -20.05 -9.66 -7.11
CA LEU A 451 -19.13 -9.41 -8.21
C LEU A 451 -17.95 -10.39 -8.21
N SER A 452 -17.36 -10.64 -7.03
CA SER A 452 -16.29 -11.61 -6.83
C SER A 452 -16.73 -13.01 -7.26
N GLU A 453 -17.91 -13.45 -6.85
CA GLU A 453 -18.45 -14.76 -7.19
C GLU A 453 -18.61 -14.92 -8.71
N TYR A 454 -19.16 -13.92 -9.39
CA TYR A 454 -19.32 -13.95 -10.84
C TYR A 454 -17.99 -14.03 -11.60
N LEU A 455 -16.96 -13.37 -11.07
CA LEU A 455 -15.62 -13.36 -11.64
C LEU A 455 -14.84 -14.66 -11.35
N ASP A 456 -15.10 -15.31 -10.22
CA ASP A 456 -14.48 -16.58 -9.82
C ASP A 456 -15.13 -17.81 -10.50
N ARG A 457 -16.36 -17.68 -11.03
CA ARG A 457 -17.07 -18.76 -11.76
C ARG A 457 -16.35 -19.14 -13.05
N ASP A 458 -16.48 -20.40 -13.45
CA ASP A 458 -15.95 -20.87 -14.73
C ASP A 458 -16.75 -20.26 -15.90
N LEU A 459 -16.04 -19.48 -16.73
CA LEU A 459 -16.61 -18.72 -17.85
C LEU A 459 -16.62 -19.54 -19.16
N SER A 460 -16.11 -20.77 -19.13
CA SER A 460 -15.87 -21.62 -20.31
C SER A 460 -17.12 -21.97 -21.13
N ASN A 461 -18.31 -21.95 -20.52
CA ASN A 461 -19.55 -22.45 -21.14
C ASN A 461 -20.71 -21.42 -21.18
N ILE A 462 -20.43 -20.12 -21.02
CA ILE A 462 -21.47 -19.10 -20.87
C ILE A 462 -21.52 -18.17 -22.09
N ASN A 463 -22.72 -17.78 -22.52
CA ASN A 463 -22.93 -16.76 -23.55
C ASN A 463 -22.29 -15.42 -23.11
N LEU A 464 -21.25 -15.02 -23.84
CA LEU A 464 -20.37 -13.91 -23.51
C LEU A 464 -21.06 -12.54 -23.53
N SER A 465 -22.06 -12.33 -24.40
CA SER A 465 -22.75 -11.04 -24.52
C SER A 465 -23.65 -10.75 -23.32
N GLU A 466 -24.49 -11.71 -22.93
CA GLU A 466 -25.36 -11.59 -21.75
C GLU A 466 -24.56 -11.53 -20.44
N LEU A 467 -23.48 -12.32 -20.37
CA LEU A 467 -22.61 -12.33 -19.19
C LEU A 467 -21.87 -10.99 -19.04
N LYS A 468 -21.36 -10.43 -20.13
CA LYS A 468 -20.70 -9.11 -20.14
C LYS A 468 -21.61 -8.04 -19.55
N GLN A 469 -22.86 -7.95 -20.02
CA GLN A 469 -23.82 -6.97 -19.51
C GLN A 469 -24.05 -7.15 -18.01
N LYS A 470 -24.36 -8.38 -17.56
CA LYS A 470 -24.59 -8.67 -16.13
C LYS A 470 -23.40 -8.33 -15.25
N MET A 471 -22.18 -8.62 -15.69
CA MET A 471 -20.97 -8.31 -14.93
C MET A 471 -20.72 -6.81 -14.85
N GLN A 472 -20.96 -6.08 -15.94
CA GLN A 472 -20.84 -4.63 -15.98
C GLN A 472 -21.87 -3.95 -15.08
N ASP A 473 -23.12 -4.40 -15.08
CA ASP A 473 -24.17 -3.89 -14.20
C ASP A 473 -23.82 -4.10 -12.73
N LYS A 474 -23.33 -5.30 -12.38
CA LYS A 474 -22.87 -5.59 -11.02
C LYS A 474 -21.67 -4.74 -10.61
N ALA A 475 -20.70 -4.53 -11.49
CA ALA A 475 -19.56 -3.67 -11.20
C ALA A 475 -19.96 -2.20 -11.04
N ARG A 476 -20.85 -1.68 -11.89
CA ARG A 476 -21.41 -0.33 -11.76
C ARG A 476 -22.14 -0.15 -10.44
N TYR A 477 -22.98 -1.12 -10.07
CA TYR A 477 -23.69 -1.10 -8.79
C TYR A 477 -22.74 -1.15 -7.60
N CYS A 478 -21.76 -2.07 -7.62
CA CYS A 478 -20.75 -2.19 -6.57
C CYS A 478 -19.96 -0.87 -6.39
N GLU A 479 -19.56 -0.25 -7.50
CA GLU A 479 -18.86 1.03 -7.48
C GLU A 479 -19.74 2.17 -6.97
N SER A 480 -21.02 2.21 -7.36
CA SER A 480 -21.99 3.17 -6.83
C SER A 480 -22.17 3.02 -5.32
N ARG A 481 -22.29 1.78 -4.81
CA ARG A 481 -22.35 1.52 -3.36
C ARG A 481 -21.10 1.97 -2.63
N ARG A 482 -19.92 1.87 -3.27
CA ARG A 482 -18.67 2.37 -2.72
C ARG A 482 -18.71 3.89 -2.56
N HIS A 483 -19.14 4.63 -3.59
CA HIS A 483 -19.27 6.09 -3.52
C HIS A 483 -20.26 6.52 -2.44
N VAL A 484 -21.47 5.95 -2.41
CA VAL A 484 -22.48 6.27 -1.37
C VAL A 484 -21.95 6.07 0.05
N LEU A 485 -21.15 5.02 0.26
CA LEU A 485 -20.50 4.79 1.55
C LEU A 485 -19.48 5.88 1.87
N LEU A 486 -18.59 6.20 0.92
CA LEU A 486 -17.52 7.17 1.10
C LEU A 486 -18.06 8.59 1.28
N ASP A 487 -19.02 9.01 0.44
CA ASP A 487 -19.67 10.32 0.51
C ASP A 487 -20.29 10.55 1.89
N HIS A 488 -20.98 9.54 2.43
CA HIS A 488 -21.54 9.63 3.79
C HIS A 488 -20.46 9.74 4.88
N VAL A 489 -19.31 9.07 4.71
CA VAL A 489 -18.19 9.22 5.65
C VAL A 489 -17.52 10.57 5.53
N HIS A 490 -17.33 11.08 4.32
CA HIS A 490 -16.74 12.41 4.07
C HIS A 490 -17.64 13.53 4.58
N GLU A 491 -18.95 13.47 4.32
CA GLU A 491 -19.94 14.38 4.89
C GLU A 491 -19.85 14.40 6.42
N GLY A 492 -19.61 13.25 7.05
CA GLY A 492 -19.42 13.17 8.49
C GLY A 492 -18.11 13.72 9.01
N TYR A 493 -17.06 13.71 8.20
CA TYR A 493 -15.84 14.43 8.53
C TYR A 493 -16.04 15.94 8.43
N ASP A 494 -16.77 16.42 7.41
CA ASP A 494 -17.04 17.84 7.20
C ASP A 494 -17.97 18.40 8.29
N LYS A 495 -19.01 17.65 8.65
CA LYS A 495 -20.00 18.04 9.69
C LYS A 495 -19.59 17.67 11.11
N GLY A 496 -18.53 16.89 11.28
CA GLY A 496 -17.98 16.53 12.58
C GLY A 496 -18.84 15.57 13.42
N PHE A 497 -19.64 14.70 12.81
CA PHE A 497 -20.52 13.78 13.55
C PHE A 497 -19.88 12.43 13.90
N TRP A 498 -18.61 12.20 13.55
CA TRP A 498 -17.88 10.99 13.93
C TRP A 498 -17.18 11.14 15.28
N GLU A 499 -17.74 10.49 16.31
CA GLU A 499 -17.11 10.37 17.62
C GLU A 499 -16.22 9.14 17.70
N GLN A 500 -15.07 9.26 18.37
CA GLN A 500 -14.15 8.16 18.61
C GLN A 500 -14.52 7.41 19.89
N SER A 501 -14.37 6.09 19.89
CA SER A 501 -14.54 5.27 21.10
C SER A 501 -13.33 5.39 22.04
N ASP A 502 -13.59 5.53 23.34
CA ASP A 502 -12.58 5.61 24.42
C ASP A 502 -11.80 4.30 24.63
N ILE A 503 -12.06 3.28 23.82
CA ILE A 503 -11.52 1.91 23.94
C ILE A 503 -10.12 1.82 23.26
N CYS A 504 -9.54 2.96 22.87
CA CYS A 504 -8.23 3.03 22.21
C CYS A 504 -7.07 2.74 23.14
#